data_AF-A0A3D1ATQ0-F1
#
_entry.id   AF-A0A3D1ATQ0-F1
#
_cell.length_a   1.000
_cell.length_b   1.000
_cell.length_c   1.000
_cell.angle_alpha   90.00
_cell.angle_beta   90.00
_cell.angle_gamma   90.00
#
_symmetry.space_group_name_H-M   'P 1'
#
loop_
_entity.id
_entity.type
_entity.pdbx_description
1 polymer ?
#
loop_
_entity_poly.entity_id
_entity_poly.type
_entity_poly.pdbx_seq_one_letter_code
_entity_poly.pdbx_strand_id
1 'polypeptide(L)'
;YLSLHTYVGNRDNDFHEFLASSMELHDRIRTTEGVIKAEAGDRKIYIAFDEWNVWYRERGDKQKGRRILEEHYNLEDALVVATFLNTFVNNAQIVKIANMAQLVNVIAPIFTNEKGLFLQTIYYPL
;
A
#
# COMPACT_ATOMS: atom_id res chain seq x y z
N TYR A 1 -16.13 9.24 4.00
CA TYR A 1 -14.99 8.76 3.20
C TYR A 1 -15.43 7.51 2.45
N LEU A 2 -14.82 7.24 1.30
CA LEU A 2 -14.91 5.96 0.62
C LEU A 2 -13.55 5.27 0.76
N SER A 3 -13.54 4.06 1.31
CA SER A 3 -12.33 3.26 1.54
C SER A 3 -11.89 2.60 0.24
N LEU A 4 -10.58 2.53 0.02
CA LEU A 4 -9.94 1.79 -1.07
C LEU A 4 -8.76 0.99 -0.54
N HIS A 5 -8.67 -0.26 -1.01
CA HIS A 5 -7.61 -1.19 -0.63
C HIS A 5 -6.79 -1.54 -1.88
N THR A 6 -5.46 -1.51 -1.80
CA THR A 6 -4.60 -1.96 -2.92
C THR A 6 -3.34 -2.65 -2.44
N TYR A 7 -3.02 -3.81 -3.01
CA TYR A 7 -1.77 -4.51 -2.74
C TYR A 7 -1.12 -4.92 -4.05
N VAL A 8 0.18 -4.68 -4.17
CA VAL A 8 0.97 -4.98 -5.38
C VAL A 8 2.13 -5.90 -5.06
N GLY A 9 2.76 -6.47 -6.09
CA GLY A 9 3.93 -7.32 -5.90
C GLY A 9 4.53 -7.82 -7.19
N ASN A 10 5.70 -8.43 -7.08
CA ASN A 10 6.56 -8.78 -8.22
C ASN A 10 6.74 -10.30 -8.37
N ARG A 11 5.65 -11.05 -8.59
CA ARG A 11 5.72 -12.53 -8.68
C ARG A 11 6.40 -13.03 -9.95
N ASP A 12 6.26 -12.28 -11.04
CA ASP A 12 6.82 -12.60 -12.35
C ASP A 12 8.25 -12.06 -12.52
N ASN A 13 8.78 -11.39 -11.48
CA ASN A 13 10.11 -10.79 -11.45
C ASN A 13 10.33 -9.78 -12.60
N ASP A 14 9.30 -9.00 -12.90
CA ASP A 14 9.33 -7.87 -13.83
C ASP A 14 9.41 -6.56 -13.05
N PHE A 15 10.64 -6.06 -12.92
CA PHE A 15 10.92 -4.81 -12.22
C PHE A 15 10.20 -3.60 -12.82
N HIS A 16 10.08 -3.54 -14.15
CA HIS A 16 9.50 -2.37 -14.82
C HIS A 16 8.00 -2.30 -14.61
N GLU A 17 7.32 -3.43 -14.76
CA GLU A 17 5.89 -3.53 -14.48
C GLU A 17 5.61 -3.26 -12.99
N PHE A 18 6.43 -3.83 -12.10
CA PHE A 18 6.26 -3.61 -10.66
C PHE A 18 6.41 -2.12 -10.29
N LEU A 19 7.41 -1.43 -10.83
CA LEU A 19 7.61 0.01 -10.59
C LEU A 19 6.48 0.87 -11.19
N ALA A 20 5.85 0.41 -12.28
CA ALA A 20 4.70 1.07 -12.91
C ALA A 20 3.39 0.93 -12.12
N SER A 21 3.35 0.12 -11.05
CA SER A 21 2.15 -0.11 -10.20
C SER A 21 1.46 1.18 -9.72
N SER A 22 2.21 2.26 -9.55
CA SER A 22 1.65 3.56 -9.12
C SER A 22 0.71 4.19 -10.16
N MET A 23 0.82 3.80 -11.43
CA MET A 23 -0.08 4.23 -12.50
C MET A 23 -1.48 3.63 -12.30
N GLU A 24 -1.57 2.34 -11.94
CA GLU A 24 -2.85 1.70 -11.62
C GLU A 24 -3.50 2.35 -10.38
N LEU A 25 -2.69 2.67 -9.35
CA LEU A 25 -3.17 3.40 -8.17
C LEU A 25 -3.79 4.75 -8.55
N HIS A 26 -3.15 5.50 -9.46
CA HIS A 26 -3.68 6.78 -9.94
C HIS A 26 -5.01 6.60 -10.69
N ASP A 27 -5.13 5.57 -11.53
CA ASP A 27 -6.36 5.27 -12.26
C ASP A 27 -7.51 4.88 -11.33
N ARG A 28 -7.22 4.13 -10.26
CA ARG A 28 -8.18 3.82 -9.20
C ARG A 28 -8.69 5.10 -8.53
N ILE A 29 -7.79 6.03 -8.17
CA ILE A 29 -8.18 7.34 -7.60
C ILE A 29 -9.12 8.10 -8.53
N ARG A 30 -8.77 8.22 -9.81
CA ARG A 30 -9.59 8.95 -10.80
C ARG A 30 -10.96 8.32 -10.99
N THR A 31 -11.00 7.00 -11.06
CA THR A 31 -12.25 6.23 -11.20
C THR A 31 -13.14 6.45 -9.99
N THR A 32 -12.59 6.32 -8.78
CA THR A 32 -13.35 6.52 -7.54
C THR A 32 -13.81 7.96 -7.37
N GLU A 33 -12.98 8.95 -7.73
CA GLU A 33 -13.39 10.35 -7.77
C GLU A 33 -14.56 10.58 -8.74
N GLY A 34 -14.53 9.95 -9.91
CA GLY A 34 -15.62 9.98 -10.89
C GLY A 34 -16.92 9.41 -10.32
N VAL A 35 -16.87 8.26 -9.64
CA VAL A 35 -18.03 7.65 -8.96
C VAL A 35 -18.57 8.57 -7.87
N ILE A 36 -17.70 9.16 -7.04
CA ILE A 36 -18.10 10.13 -6.02
C ILE A 36 -18.83 11.31 -6.67
N LYS A 37 -18.30 11.88 -7.77
CA LYS A 37 -18.92 12.99 -8.48
C LYS A 37 -20.31 12.64 -9.05
N ALA A 38 -20.50 11.41 -9.52
CA ALA A 38 -21.76 10.95 -10.07
C ALA A 38 -22.83 10.68 -8.99
N GLU A 39 -22.43 10.09 -7.85
CA GLU A 39 -23.38 9.50 -6.89
C GLU A 39 -23.51 10.27 -5.56
N ALA A 40 -22.56 11.14 -5.21
CA ALA A 40 -22.56 11.78 -3.89
C ALA A 40 -23.55 12.94 -3.75
N GLY A 41 -24.02 13.52 -4.86
CA GLY A 41 -24.80 14.77 -4.87
C GLY A 41 -23.99 15.90 -4.23
N ASP A 42 -24.60 16.63 -3.28
CA ASP A 42 -23.93 17.73 -2.56
C ASP A 42 -23.03 17.26 -1.41
N ARG A 43 -22.98 15.95 -1.12
CA ARG A 43 -22.18 15.41 -0.01
C ARG A 43 -20.70 15.44 -0.37
N LYS A 44 -19.88 16.06 0.47
CA LYS A 44 -18.42 16.01 0.34
C LYS A 44 -17.89 14.66 0.81
N ILE A 45 -17.63 13.76 -0.14
CA ILE A 45 -16.99 12.46 0.10
C ILE A 45 -15.54 12.53 -0.40
N TYR A 46 -14.61 12.13 0.46
CA TYR A 46 -13.18 11.98 0.14
C TYR A 46 -12.79 10.50 0.12
N ILE A 47 -11.62 10.20 -0.45
CA ILE A 47 -11.05 8.87 -0.49
C ILE A 47 -10.17 8.64 0.75
N ALA A 48 -10.28 7.44 1.32
CA ALA A 48 -9.39 6.91 2.34
C ALA A 48 -8.73 5.64 1.79
N PHE A 49 -7.43 5.67 1.53
CA PHE A 49 -6.67 4.44 1.31
C PHE A 49 -6.31 3.84 2.67
N ASP A 50 -7.26 3.17 3.32
CA ASP A 50 -7.07 2.61 4.64
C ASP A 50 -6.31 1.27 4.64
N GLU A 51 -6.07 0.69 3.47
CA GLU A 51 -5.10 -0.40 3.29
C GLU A 51 -4.33 -0.27 1.98
N TRP A 52 -3.01 -0.08 2.07
CA TRP A 52 -2.14 -0.21 0.91
C TRP A 52 -0.75 -0.72 1.29
N ASN A 53 -0.14 -1.59 0.48
CA ASN A 53 1.27 -1.96 0.58
C ASN A 53 1.75 -2.85 -0.59
N VAL A 54 3.03 -3.20 -0.58
CA VAL A 54 3.55 -4.39 -1.27
C VAL A 54 3.26 -5.63 -0.43
N TRP A 55 2.65 -6.65 -1.05
CA TRP A 55 2.38 -7.95 -0.40
C TRP A 55 2.21 -9.09 -1.41
N TYR A 56 3.23 -9.93 -1.57
CA TYR A 56 3.16 -11.04 -2.53
C TYR A 56 3.92 -12.31 -2.15
N ARG A 57 4.85 -12.26 -1.19
CA ARG A 57 5.68 -13.40 -0.79
C ARG A 57 5.00 -14.24 0.29
N GLU A 58 4.50 -13.60 1.33
CA GLU A 58 3.92 -14.31 2.48
C GLU A 58 2.43 -14.60 2.26
N ARG A 59 2.14 -15.64 1.47
CA ARG A 59 0.78 -16.10 1.13
C ARG A 59 0.63 -17.61 1.20
N GLY A 60 -0.62 -18.08 1.18
CA GLY A 60 -0.96 -19.51 1.16
C GLY A 60 -1.05 -20.16 2.54
N ASP A 61 -1.10 -21.49 2.57
CA ASP A 61 -1.43 -22.28 3.76
C ASP A 61 -0.48 -22.11 4.95
N LYS A 62 0.73 -21.59 4.70
CA LYS A 62 1.74 -21.32 5.74
C LYS A 62 1.37 -20.12 6.62
N GLN A 63 0.42 -19.29 6.19
CA GLN A 63 -0.01 -18.09 6.92
C GLN A 63 -1.08 -18.43 7.97
N LYS A 64 -0.76 -19.36 8.88
CA LYS A 64 -1.63 -19.82 9.96
C LYS A 64 -0.89 -19.77 11.30
N GLY A 65 -1.55 -19.26 12.34
CA GLY A 65 -0.98 -19.16 13.69
C GLY A 65 -0.59 -17.72 14.06
N ARG A 66 0.42 -17.56 14.93
CA ARG A 66 0.76 -16.27 15.54
C ARG A 66 1.74 -15.42 14.74
N ARG A 67 2.49 -16.02 13.81
CA ARG A 67 3.44 -15.34 12.93
C ARG A 67 3.01 -15.60 11.51
N ILE A 68 2.43 -14.57 10.90
CA ILE A 68 1.85 -14.62 9.56
C ILE A 68 2.15 -13.30 8.87
N LEU A 69 2.18 -13.33 7.55
CA LEU A 69 2.34 -12.16 6.69
C LEU A 69 3.64 -11.38 6.98
N GLU A 70 4.66 -12.06 7.50
CA GLU A 70 5.95 -11.51 7.87
C GLU A 70 6.83 -11.29 6.62
N GLU A 71 6.40 -10.38 5.74
CA GLU A 71 7.05 -10.14 4.46
C GLU A 71 8.38 -9.39 4.62
N HIS A 72 9.44 -9.93 4.02
CA HIS A 72 10.77 -9.32 3.98
C HIS A 72 10.94 -8.46 2.73
N TYR A 73 11.14 -7.16 2.91
CA TYR A 73 11.20 -6.20 1.81
C TYR A 73 12.62 -5.95 1.29
N ASN A 74 12.73 -5.71 -0.03
CA ASN A 74 13.95 -5.34 -0.73
C ASN A 74 13.89 -3.89 -1.25
N LEU A 75 14.89 -3.46 -2.03
CA LEU A 75 14.95 -2.09 -2.55
C LEU A 75 13.82 -1.78 -3.56
N GLU A 76 13.44 -2.75 -4.39
CA GLU A 76 12.37 -2.61 -5.37
C GLU A 76 11.05 -2.24 -4.67
N ASP A 77 10.75 -2.94 -3.58
CA ASP A 77 9.56 -2.71 -2.77
C ASP A 77 9.52 -1.28 -2.20
N ALA A 78 10.67 -0.78 -1.72
CA ALA A 78 10.80 0.57 -1.20
C ALA A 78 10.59 1.64 -2.28
N LEU A 79 11.06 1.38 -3.52
CA LEU A 79 10.81 2.28 -4.64
C LEU A 79 9.32 2.33 -4.99
N VAL A 80 8.63 1.18 -4.99
CA VAL A 80 7.18 1.14 -5.21
C VAL A 80 6.43 1.89 -4.11
N VAL A 81 6.76 1.68 -2.84
CA VAL A 81 6.18 2.44 -1.72
C VAL A 81 6.40 3.95 -1.89
N ALA A 82 7.59 4.40 -2.29
CA ALA A 82 7.87 5.81 -2.55
C ALA A 82 7.00 6.37 -3.69
N THR A 83 6.79 5.61 -4.77
CA THR A 83 5.90 6.05 -5.86
C THR A 83 4.44 6.14 -5.43
N PHE A 84 3.96 5.23 -4.57
CA PHE A 84 2.61 5.29 -4.01
C PHE A 84 2.40 6.54 -3.16
N LEU A 85 3.36 6.84 -2.27
CA LEU A 85 3.33 8.06 -1.46
C LEU A 85 3.28 9.33 -2.31
N ASN A 86 4.10 9.40 -3.37
CA ASN A 86 4.05 10.50 -4.34
C ASN A 86 2.69 10.59 -5.03
N THR A 87 2.09 9.46 -5.43
CA THR A 87 0.74 9.43 -6.01
C THR A 87 -0.31 9.96 -5.03
N PHE A 88 -0.24 9.62 -3.74
CA PHE A 88 -1.16 10.16 -2.74
C PHE A 88 -0.99 11.67 -2.55
N VAL A 89 0.25 12.17 -2.44
CA VAL A 89 0.54 13.60 -2.33
C VAL A 89 0.02 14.37 -3.55
N ASN A 90 0.25 13.84 -4.75
CA ASN A 90 -0.24 14.44 -6.01
C ASN A 90 -1.76 14.41 -6.14
N ASN A 91 -2.46 13.63 -5.31
CA ASN A 91 -3.92 13.50 -5.29
C ASN A 91 -4.54 13.92 -3.96
N ALA A 92 -3.81 14.70 -3.15
CA ALA A 92 -4.22 15.12 -1.80
C ALA A 92 -5.49 15.99 -1.78
N GLN A 93 -5.96 16.49 -2.93
CA GLN A 93 -7.26 17.15 -3.05
C GLN A 93 -8.43 16.22 -2.72
N ILE A 94 -8.34 14.94 -3.09
CA ILE A 94 -9.41 13.94 -2.92
C ILE A 94 -9.02 12.81 -1.97
N VAL A 95 -7.75 12.41 -1.93
CA VAL A 95 -7.22 11.44 -0.96
C VAL A 95 -6.85 12.19 0.32
N LYS A 96 -7.55 11.88 1.40
CA LYS A 96 -7.40 12.60 2.68
C LYS A 96 -6.90 11.71 3.82
N ILE A 97 -6.90 10.40 3.61
CA ILE A 97 -6.39 9.39 4.54
C ILE A 97 -5.64 8.34 3.72
N ALA A 98 -4.44 7.96 4.16
CA ALA A 98 -3.67 6.88 3.59
C ALA A 98 -2.96 6.12 4.73
N ASN A 99 -3.36 4.88 4.98
CA ASN A 99 -2.84 4.02 6.03
C ASN A 99 -2.12 2.85 5.37
N MET A 100 -0.79 2.82 5.49
CA MET A 100 -0.04 1.67 5.00
C MET A 100 -0.36 0.45 5.87
N ALA A 101 -0.68 -0.67 5.22
CA ALA A 101 -1.00 -1.92 5.87
C ALA A 101 0.26 -2.82 5.92
N GLN A 102 0.88 -3.09 7.07
CA GLN A 102 0.58 -2.62 8.42
C GLN A 102 1.84 -2.07 9.09
N LEU A 103 1.78 -1.81 10.41
CA LEU A 103 2.82 -1.06 11.11
C LEU A 103 3.96 -1.92 11.67
N VAL A 104 3.66 -3.11 12.22
CA VAL A 104 4.65 -3.97 12.90
C VAL A 104 4.48 -5.44 12.53
N ASN A 105 5.57 -6.11 12.13
CA ASN A 105 5.70 -7.52 11.70
C ASN A 105 4.86 -7.92 10.47
N VAL A 106 3.54 -7.74 10.51
CA VAL A 106 2.61 -8.08 9.44
C VAL A 106 2.74 -7.07 8.31
N ILE A 107 3.31 -7.48 7.18
CA ILE A 107 3.56 -6.66 5.98
C ILE A 107 4.00 -5.25 6.36
N ALA A 108 5.05 -5.17 7.17
CA ALA A 108 5.34 -3.99 7.98
C ALA A 108 6.69 -3.36 7.69
N PRO A 109 6.83 -2.03 7.88
CA PRO A 109 8.12 -1.35 7.78
C PRO A 109 8.98 -1.60 9.02
N ILE A 110 8.35 -1.92 10.16
CA ILE A 110 9.00 -2.22 11.43
C ILE A 110 8.86 -3.70 11.71
N PHE A 111 9.98 -4.37 11.97
CA PHE A 111 10.02 -5.78 12.33
C PHE A 111 10.57 -5.93 13.74
N THR A 112 10.02 -6.83 14.53
CA THR A 112 10.38 -7.04 15.95
C THR A 112 10.39 -8.52 16.30
N ASN A 113 11.30 -8.89 17.19
CA ASN A 113 11.35 -10.20 17.83
C ASN A 113 11.85 -10.04 19.27
N GLU A 114 11.99 -11.16 19.98
CA GLU A 114 12.45 -11.19 21.38
C GLU A 114 13.84 -10.58 21.59
N LYS A 115 14.66 -10.47 20.54
CA LYS A 115 16.03 -9.94 20.59
C LYS A 115 16.12 -8.47 20.23
N GLY A 116 15.12 -7.90 19.56
CA GLY A 116 15.15 -6.48 19.17
C GLY A 116 14.25 -6.12 17.99
N LEU A 117 14.55 -4.98 17.39
CA LEU A 117 13.80 -4.35 16.30
C LEU A 117 14.71 -4.17 15.07
N PHE A 118 14.12 -4.32 13.89
CA PHE A 118 14.73 -4.14 12.59
C PHE A 118 13.82 -3.28 11.70
N LEU A 119 14.39 -2.29 11.01
CA LEU A 119 13.67 -1.43 10.08
C LEU A 119 13.86 -1.97 8.66
N GLN A 120 12.75 -2.27 7.99
CA GLN A 120 12.75 -2.79 6.62
C GLN A 120 13.04 -1.69 5.61
N THR A 121 13.36 -2.06 4.36
CA THR A 121 13.67 -1.10 3.29
C THR A 121 12.53 -0.09 3.06
N ILE A 122 11.27 -0.53 3.17
CA ILE A 122 10.09 0.33 3.01
C ILE A 122 9.88 1.33 4.16
N TYR A 123 10.63 1.22 5.27
CA TYR A 123 10.53 2.17 6.39
C TYR A 123 11.01 3.58 6.01
N TYR A 124 12.07 3.68 5.21
CA TYR A 124 12.73 4.94 4.90
C TYR A 124 11.98 5.89 3.96
N PRO A 125 11.19 5.43 2.97
CA PRO A 125 10.37 6.34 2.16
C PRO A 125 9.09 6.83 2.84
N LEU A 126 8.61 6.19 3.91
CA LEU A 126 7.41 6.58 4.67
C LEU A 126 7.63 7.84 5.51
#